data_AF-A0A9E4H0G7-F1
#
_entry.id   AF-A0A9E4H0G7-F1
#
_cell.length_a   1.000
_cell.length_b   1.000
_cell.length_c   1.000
_cell.angle_alpha   90.00
_cell.angle_beta   90.00
_cell.angle_gamma   90.00
#
_symmetry.space_group_name_H-M   'P 1'
#
loop_
_entity.id
_entity.type
_entity.pdbx_description
1 polymer ?
#
loop_
_entity_poly.entity_id
_entity_poly.type
_entity_poly.pdbx_seq_one_letter_code
_entity_poly.pdbx_strand_id
1 'polypeptide(L)'
;MEGKERRDQEDIYSKILRAGRRTYFFDVRSTRANDYYLTITESKKFTNDDGSFHYKKHKIYLYKEDFEGFRDMLQETTDFILNEKGDEIITEAQHNGESHSPKEAVEAVKNGKSSDKFTDVSFDDI
;
A
#
# COMPACT_ATOMS: atom_id res chain seq x y z
N MET A 1 -32.76 -5.58 5.17
CA MET A 1 -31.41 -6.10 5.49
C MET A 1 -30.71 -6.39 4.16
N GLU A 2 -29.82 -5.52 3.67
CA GLU A 2 -29.15 -5.68 2.36
C GLU A 2 -27.62 -5.42 2.46
N GLY A 3 -27.05 -5.70 3.64
CA GLY A 3 -25.68 -5.28 4.01
C GLY A 3 -24.64 -6.42 4.11
N LYS A 4 -24.96 -7.65 3.68
CA LYS A 4 -24.05 -8.81 3.82
C LYS A 4 -23.51 -9.36 2.49
N GLU A 5 -24.35 -9.57 1.48
CA GLU A 5 -23.98 -10.29 0.24
C GLU A 5 -22.89 -9.64 -0.63
N ARG A 6 -22.52 -8.38 -0.38
CA ARG A 6 -21.39 -7.71 -1.06
C ARG A 6 -20.01 -7.94 -0.40
N ARG A 7 -19.93 -8.74 0.66
CA ARG A 7 -18.65 -9.08 1.31
C ARG A 7 -17.93 -10.29 0.71
N ASP A 8 -18.65 -11.13 -0.03
CA ASP A 8 -18.22 -12.52 -0.27
C ASP A 8 -17.80 -12.79 -1.73
N GLN A 9 -17.42 -11.73 -2.47
CA GLN A 9 -16.41 -11.92 -3.52
C GLN A 9 -15.05 -11.96 -2.82
N GLU A 10 -14.71 -13.14 -2.31
CA GLU A 10 -13.38 -13.43 -1.77
C GLU A 10 -12.30 -13.07 -2.81
N ASP A 11 -11.19 -12.52 -2.32
CA ASP A 11 -10.09 -12.11 -3.16
C ASP A 11 -9.33 -13.33 -3.66
N ILE A 12 -9.38 -13.57 -4.98
CA ILE A 12 -8.77 -14.72 -5.67
C ILE A 12 -7.25 -14.71 -5.45
N TYR A 13 -6.69 -13.51 -5.37
CA TYR A 13 -5.31 -13.25 -5.02
C TYR A 13 -5.21 -11.85 -4.41
N SER A 14 -4.40 -11.67 -3.36
CA SER A 14 -4.15 -10.36 -2.75
C SER A 14 -2.69 -10.19 -2.40
N LYS A 15 -2.17 -8.96 -2.57
CA LYS A 15 -0.86 -8.51 -2.09
C LYS A 15 -0.99 -7.19 -1.34
N ILE A 16 -0.24 -7.07 -0.24
CA ILE A 16 -0.24 -5.90 0.64
C ILE A 16 1.16 -5.31 0.68
N LEU A 17 1.28 -4.01 0.39
CA LEU A 17 2.50 -3.22 0.55
C LEU A 17 2.29 -2.18 1.66
N ARG A 18 3.06 -2.27 2.75
CA ARG A 18 3.03 -1.30 3.86
C ARG A 18 4.13 -0.26 3.65
N ALA A 19 3.76 1.02 3.68
CA ALA A 19 4.65 2.15 3.40
C ALA A 19 4.37 3.29 4.40
N GLY A 20 4.89 3.14 5.63
CA GLY A 20 4.69 4.09 6.73
C GLY A 20 3.21 4.32 7.04
N ARG A 21 2.71 5.55 6.84
CA ARG A 21 1.30 5.91 7.05
C ARG A 21 0.35 5.42 5.95
N ARG A 22 0.87 4.87 4.85
CA ARG A 22 0.08 4.28 3.75
C ARG A 22 0.13 2.76 3.81
N THR A 23 -0.93 2.10 3.35
CA THR A 23 -0.93 0.67 3.02
C THR A 23 -1.66 0.49 1.70
N TYR A 24 -1.01 -0.15 0.74
CA TYR A 24 -1.57 -0.46 -0.57
C TYR A 24 -2.01 -1.92 -0.60
N PHE A 25 -3.21 -2.15 -1.14
CA PHE A 25 -3.80 -3.47 -1.35
C PHE A 25 -3.99 -3.66 -2.85
N PHE A 26 -3.52 -4.79 -3.37
CA PHE A 26 -3.62 -5.19 -4.78
C PHE A 26 -4.43 -6.49 -4.81
N ASP A 27 -5.72 -6.38 -5.07
CA ASP A 27 -6.67 -7.49 -4.95
C ASP A 27 -7.22 -7.88 -6.33
N VAL A 28 -7.11 -9.15 -6.70
CA VAL A 28 -7.70 -9.72 -7.92
C VAL A 28 -9.07 -10.31 -7.59
N ARG A 29 -10.10 -9.84 -8.29
CA ARG A 29 -11.50 -10.23 -8.09
C ARG A 29 -12.13 -10.68 -9.40
N SER A 30 -13.15 -11.54 -9.34
CA SER A 30 -13.94 -11.95 -10.51
C SER A 30 -15.17 -11.08 -10.71
N THR A 31 -15.43 -10.70 -11.96
CA THR A 31 -16.72 -10.17 -12.40
C THR A 31 -17.81 -11.26 -12.38
N ARG A 32 -19.07 -10.88 -12.60
CA ARG A 32 -20.18 -11.84 -12.78
C ARG A 32 -20.02 -12.74 -14.01
N ALA A 33 -19.16 -12.37 -14.96
CA ALA A 33 -18.86 -13.13 -16.17
C ALA A 33 -17.64 -14.06 -16.01
N ASN A 34 -17.15 -14.26 -14.77
CA ASN A 34 -15.94 -15.03 -14.45
C ASN A 34 -14.62 -14.50 -15.05
N ASP A 35 -14.59 -13.28 -15.60
CA ASP A 35 -13.32 -12.61 -15.93
C ASP A 35 -12.77 -11.81 -14.74
N TYR A 36 -11.45 -11.58 -14.72
CA TYR A 36 -10.75 -10.98 -13.60
C TYR A 36 -10.45 -9.48 -13.78
N TYR A 37 -10.55 -8.73 -12.70
CA TYR A 37 -10.19 -7.32 -12.62
C TYR A 37 -9.33 -7.06 -11.37
N LEU A 38 -8.51 -6.01 -11.43
CA LEU A 38 -7.64 -5.60 -10.34
C LEU A 38 -8.29 -4.46 -9.56
N THR A 39 -8.30 -4.57 -8.23
CA THR A 39 -8.64 -3.49 -7.32
C THR A 39 -7.36 -3.02 -6.63
N ILE A 40 -6.95 -1.77 -6.86
CA ILE A 40 -5.84 -1.14 -6.15
C ILE A 40 -6.43 -0.20 -5.09
N THR A 41 -6.13 -0.42 -3.81
CA THR A 41 -6.59 0.45 -2.71
C THR A 41 -5.41 1.02 -1.95
N GLU A 42 -5.25 2.35 -1.90
CA GLU A 42 -4.44 3.00 -0.87
C GLU A 42 -5.31 3.27 0.36
N SER A 43 -4.86 2.83 1.53
CA SER A 43 -5.40 3.24 2.84
C SER A 43 -4.37 4.10 3.56
N LYS A 44 -4.66 5.39 3.76
CA LYS A 44 -3.77 6.34 4.46
C LYS A 44 -4.29 6.64 5.86
N LYS A 45 -3.43 6.49 6.88
CA LYS A 45 -3.70 6.86 8.27
C LYS A 45 -3.51 8.35 8.48
N PHE A 46 -4.61 9.05 8.73
CA PHE A 46 -4.63 10.42 9.22
C PHE A 46 -4.68 10.38 10.74
N THR A 47 -3.91 11.25 11.38
CA THR A 47 -3.80 11.42 12.82
C THR A 47 -4.00 12.89 13.06
N ASN A 48 -4.90 13.22 13.98
CA ASN A 48 -5.27 14.57 14.36
C ASN A 48 -4.43 15.02 15.57
N ASP A 49 -4.46 16.31 15.88
CA ASP A 49 -3.64 16.89 16.96
C ASP A 49 -4.06 16.42 18.37
N ASP A 50 -5.29 15.95 18.53
CA ASP A 50 -5.82 15.31 19.75
C ASP A 50 -5.38 13.84 19.92
N GLY A 51 -4.54 13.31 19.01
CA GLY A 51 -4.08 11.93 19.00
C GLY A 51 -5.06 10.93 18.37
N SER A 52 -6.30 11.35 18.07
CA SER A 52 -7.26 10.50 17.36
C SER A 52 -6.80 10.21 15.93
N PHE A 53 -7.25 9.11 15.34
CA PHE A 53 -6.87 8.74 13.97
C PHE A 53 -8.03 8.16 13.18
N HIS A 54 -7.96 8.33 11.86
CA HIS A 54 -8.89 7.74 10.90
C HIS A 54 -8.14 7.27 9.65
N TYR A 55 -8.75 6.36 8.89
CA TYR A 55 -8.20 5.88 7.63
C TYR A 55 -9.04 6.39 6.46
N LYS A 56 -8.39 7.07 5.51
CA LYS A 56 -9.01 7.41 4.22
C LYS A 56 -8.57 6.39 3.17
N LYS A 57 -9.52 5.83 2.45
CA LYS A 57 -9.26 4.88 1.36
C LYS A 57 -9.46 5.54 0.00
N HIS A 58 -8.48 5.40 -0.88
CA HIS A 58 -8.56 5.71 -2.30
C HIS A 58 -8.53 4.39 -3.05
N LYS A 59 -9.52 4.14 -3.92
CA LYS A 59 -9.66 2.87 -4.63
C LYS A 59 -9.76 3.11 -6.14
N ILE A 60 -8.99 2.32 -6.89
CA ILE A 60 -9.00 2.24 -8.35
C ILE A 60 -9.47 0.83 -8.72
N TYR A 61 -10.33 0.75 -9.72
CA TYR A 61 -10.66 -0.51 -10.41
C TYR A 61 -10.02 -0.45 -11.78
N LEU A 62 -9.29 -1.50 -12.15
CA LEU A 62 -8.66 -1.65 -13.44
C LEU A 62 -9.18 -2.94 -14.07
N TYR A 63 -9.72 -2.83 -15.29
CA TYR A 63 -10.22 -3.98 -16.05
C TYR A 63 -9.14 -4.48 -17.01
N LYS A 64 -9.31 -5.71 -17.48
CA LYS A 64 -8.28 -6.52 -18.13
C LYS A 64 -7.84 -5.95 -19.47
N GLU A 65 -8.75 -5.31 -20.18
CA GLU A 65 -8.53 -4.56 -21.42
C GLU A 65 -7.51 -3.42 -21.26
N ASP A 66 -7.42 -2.82 -20.07
CA ASP A 66 -6.53 -1.68 -19.78
C ASP A 66 -5.18 -2.10 -19.17
N PHE A 67 -4.98 -3.40 -18.86
CA PHE A 67 -3.82 -3.86 -18.09
C PHE A 67 -2.47 -3.55 -18.75
N GLU A 68 -2.36 -3.71 -20.07
CA GLU A 68 -1.12 -3.47 -20.81
C GLU A 68 -0.77 -1.99 -20.82
N GLY A 69 -1.68 -1.13 -21.29
CA GLY A 69 -1.47 0.31 -21.32
C GLY A 69 -1.22 0.91 -19.94
N PHE A 70 -1.95 0.45 -18.91
CA PHE A 70 -1.74 0.92 -17.54
C PHE A 70 -0.38 0.47 -16.97
N ARG A 71 0.04 -0.78 -17.22
CA ARG A 71 1.36 -1.29 -16.80
C ARG A 71 2.47 -0.48 -17.44
N ASP A 72 2.39 -0.27 -18.75
CA ASP A 72 3.47 0.36 -19.52
C ASP A 72 3.60 1.84 -19.16
N MET A 73 2.48 2.57 -19.05
CA MET A 73 2.50 3.96 -18.55
C MET A 73 2.97 4.09 -17.10
N LEU A 74 2.56 3.15 -16.22
CA LEU A 74 3.03 3.15 -14.83
C LEU A 74 4.55 2.94 -14.77
N GLN A 75 5.07 2.00 -15.55
CA GLN A 75 6.50 1.72 -15.62
C GLN A 75 7.28 2.92 -16.19
N GLU A 76 6.87 3.46 -17.35
CA GLU A 76 7.54 4.61 -17.98
C GLU A 76 7.61 5.82 -17.03
N THR A 77 6.50 6.11 -16.34
CA THR A 77 6.45 7.24 -15.40
C THR A 77 7.23 6.99 -14.11
N THR A 78 7.31 5.76 -13.60
CA THR A 78 8.20 5.44 -12.47
C THR A 78 9.67 5.50 -12.86
N ASP A 79 10.03 4.92 -14.02
CA ASP A 79 11.40 4.89 -14.51
C ASP A 79 11.91 6.31 -14.81
N PHE A 80 11.07 7.19 -15.35
CA PHE A 80 11.39 8.61 -15.53
C PHE A 80 11.74 9.31 -14.20
N ILE A 81 10.95 9.08 -13.14
CA ILE A 81 11.19 9.67 -11.81
C ILE A 81 12.53 9.18 -11.24
N LEU A 82 12.82 7.88 -11.33
CA LEU A 82 14.06 7.28 -10.83
C LEU A 82 15.29 7.75 -11.62
N ASN A 83 15.18 7.90 -12.94
CA ASN A 83 16.27 8.43 -13.76
C ASN A 83 16.57 9.91 -13.45
N GLU A 84 15.54 10.72 -13.17
CA GLU A 84 15.68 12.16 -12.89
C GLU A 84 16.06 12.51 -11.44
N LYS A 85 15.81 11.62 -10.48
CA LYS A 85 15.96 11.90 -9.03
C LYS A 85 16.74 10.83 -8.26
N GLY A 86 17.05 9.70 -8.88
CA GLY A 86 17.69 8.55 -8.25
C GLY A 86 16.77 7.77 -7.32
N ASP A 87 17.32 6.72 -6.71
CA ASP A 87 16.62 5.87 -5.73
C ASP A 87 16.56 6.51 -4.32
N GLU A 88 17.18 7.68 -4.12
CA GLU A 88 17.25 8.32 -2.80
C GLU A 88 15.91 8.97 -2.40
N ILE A 89 15.27 8.39 -1.39
CA ILE A 89 14.05 8.95 -0.79
C ILE A 89 14.45 10.16 0.07
N ILE A 90 14.39 11.35 -0.53
CA ILE A 90 14.58 12.62 0.18
C ILE A 90 13.45 12.82 1.19
N THR A 91 13.78 12.70 2.47
CA THR A 91 12.89 13.06 3.58
C THR A 91 12.96 14.57 3.87
N GLU A 92 11.91 15.14 4.47
CA GLU A 92 11.87 16.57 4.83
C GLU A 92 13.06 16.99 5.72
N ALA A 93 13.60 16.08 6.53
CA ALA A 93 14.81 16.30 7.34
C ALA A 93 16.06 16.62 6.49
N GLN A 94 16.25 15.91 5.37
CA GLN A 94 17.37 16.14 4.46
C GLN A 94 17.27 17.49 3.74
N HIS A 95 16.05 17.96 3.49
CA HIS A 95 15.81 19.25 2.82
C HIS A 95 16.09 20.47 3.74
N ASN A 96 16.11 20.26 5.06
CA ASN A 96 16.46 21.26 6.08
C ASN A 96 17.93 21.17 6.55
N GLY A 97 18.75 20.30 5.95
CA GLY A 97 20.18 20.16 6.28
C GLY A 97 20.51 19.29 7.49
N GLU A 98 19.50 18.70 8.15
CA GLU A 98 19.72 17.77 9.27
C GLU A 98 20.07 16.37 8.74
N SER A 99 21.37 16.07 8.75
CA SER A 99 21.94 14.85 8.17
C SER A 99 21.72 13.61 9.04
N HIS A 100 20.49 13.10 9.09
CA HIS A 100 20.19 11.77 9.63
C HIS A 100 20.08 10.74 8.50
N SER A 101 21.07 9.83 8.44
CA SER A 101 21.23 8.84 7.36
C SER A 101 20.23 7.66 7.51
N PRO A 102 19.28 7.45 6.59
CA PRO A 102 18.24 6.44 6.73
C PRO A 102 18.71 5.07 6.17
N LYS A 103 19.75 4.48 6.79
CA LYS A 103 20.31 3.18 6.32
C LYS A 103 19.42 1.95 6.59
N GLU A 104 18.40 2.06 7.42
CA GLU A 104 17.64 0.90 7.91
C GLU A 104 16.43 0.50 7.02
N ALA A 105 15.99 1.37 6.10
CA ALA A 105 14.78 1.09 5.31
C ALA A 105 15.01 0.13 4.11
N VAL A 106 16.24 0.02 3.61
CA VAL A 106 16.55 -0.71 2.36
C VAL A 106 16.87 -2.20 2.54
N GLU A 107 17.24 -2.66 3.74
CA GLU A 107 17.62 -4.07 3.95
C GLU A 107 16.43 -5.03 4.10
N ALA A 108 15.26 -4.52 4.53
CA ALA A 108 14.06 -5.33 4.80
C ALA A 108 13.48 -6.03 3.56
N VAL A 109 13.86 -5.63 2.34
CA VAL A 109 13.35 -6.22 1.08
C VAL A 109 14.16 -7.45 0.65
N LYS A 110 15.41 -7.63 1.11
CA LYS A 110 16.33 -8.65 0.56
C LYS A 110 16.46 -9.94 1.36
N ASN A 111 15.93 -10.04 2.58
CA ASN A 111 16.07 -11.27 3.37
C ASN A 111 14.74 -11.71 4.01
N GLY A 112 14.03 -12.62 3.34
CA GLY A 112 12.88 -13.29 3.90
C GLY A 112 13.29 -14.25 5.01
N LYS A 113 13.23 -13.80 6.26
CA LYS A 113 13.21 -14.68 7.43
C LYS A 113 12.27 -14.13 8.50
N SER A 114 11.23 -14.90 8.77
CA SER A 114 10.29 -14.69 9.86
C SER A 114 11.00 -14.75 11.21
N SER A 115 10.84 -13.73 12.04
CA SER A 115 11.01 -13.85 13.49
C SER A 115 9.81 -13.24 14.19
N ASP A 116 8.91 -14.09 14.67
CA ASP A 116 7.79 -13.69 15.51
C ASP A 116 8.29 -12.97 16.76
N LYS A 117 7.71 -11.79 17.03
CA LYS A 117 7.68 -11.08 18.32
C LYS A 117 6.80 -9.84 18.18
N PHE A 118 5.50 -10.05 17.97
CA PHE A 118 4.51 -9.02 18.27
C PHE A 118 4.21 -9.09 19.77
N THR A 119 4.32 -7.96 20.47
CA THR A 119 3.93 -7.86 21.87
C THR A 119 2.42 -7.93 21.97
N ASP A 120 1.91 -8.95 22.65
CA ASP A 120 0.51 -9.11 22.97
C ASP A 120 0.09 -8.02 23.97
N VAL A 121 -0.86 -7.17 23.59
CA VAL A 121 -1.41 -6.10 24.44
C VAL A 121 -2.89 -6.38 24.60
N SER A 122 -3.25 -6.97 25.75
CA SER A 122 -4.62 -7.29 26.13
C SER A 122 -5.43 -6.02 26.41
N PHE A 123 -6.47 -5.79 25.61
CA PHE A 123 -7.43 -4.70 25.80
C PHE A 123 -8.64 -5.16 26.64
N ASP A 124 -8.45 -5.26 27.97
CA ASP A 124 -9.52 -5.55 28.93
C ASP A 124 -9.71 -4.45 30.00
N ASP A 125 -9.04 -3.30 29.87
CA ASP A 125 -9.07 -2.19 30.86
C ASP A 125 -9.03 -0.76 30.23
N ILE A 126 -9.78 -0.52 29.14
CA ILE A 126 -10.17 0.83 28.63
C ILE A 126 -11.62 0.83 28.15
#